data_AF-A0A7L4QEP0-F1
#
_entry.id   AF-A0A7L4QEP0-F1
#
_cell.length_a   1.000
_cell.length_b   1.000
_cell.length_c   1.000
_cell.angle_alpha   90.00
_cell.angle_beta   90.00
_cell.angle_gamma   90.00
#
_symmetry.space_group_name_H-M   'P 1'
#
loop_
_entity.id
_entity.type
_entity.pdbx_description
1 polymer ?
#
loop_
_entity_poly.entity_id
_entity_poly.type
_entity_poly.pdbx_seq_one_letter_code
_entity_poly.pdbx_strand_id
1 'polypeptide(L)'
;MSEFDQMPDAKEFKEIMIVISETVPELLDKITKVISDNQEGTKMGKSVASFYTTLVESGMPKDQAFNLTKNFMSSASLGGMIASMGSGIAQQHH
;
A
#
# COMPACT_ATOMS: atom_id res chain seq x y z
N MET A 1 -33.70 -2.41 -23.35
CA MET A 1 -32.70 -1.32 -23.42
C MET A 1 -31.58 -1.73 -22.49
N SER A 2 -30.44 -2.14 -23.04
CA SER A 2 -29.31 -2.73 -22.31
C SER A 2 -28.44 -1.61 -21.71
N GLU A 3 -28.04 -1.77 -20.45
CA GLU A 3 -27.28 -0.80 -19.61
C GLU A 3 -25.87 -0.41 -20.12
N PHE A 4 -25.52 -0.73 -21.36
CA PHE A 4 -24.19 -0.50 -21.96
C PHE A 4 -24.05 0.87 -22.65
N ASP A 5 -25.09 1.71 -22.63
CA ASP A 5 -25.15 2.99 -23.36
C ASP A 5 -24.69 4.22 -22.54
N GLN A 6 -24.10 4.03 -21.35
CA GLN A 6 -23.66 5.11 -20.45
C GLN A 6 -22.13 5.16 -20.30
N MET A 7 -21.37 4.87 -21.36
CA MET A 7 -19.94 5.23 -21.34
C MET A 7 -19.80 6.75 -21.44
N PRO A 8 -19.06 7.40 -20.52
CA PRO A 8 -18.84 8.84 -20.57
C PRO A 8 -18.15 9.23 -21.87
N ASP A 9 -18.59 10.34 -22.47
CA ASP A 9 -17.95 10.83 -23.69
C ASP A 9 -16.51 11.31 -23.42
N ALA A 10 -15.76 11.57 -24.49
CA ALA A 10 -14.35 11.95 -24.37
C ALA A 10 -14.11 13.22 -23.53
N LYS A 11 -15.09 14.12 -23.45
CA LYS A 11 -15.00 15.35 -22.65
C LYS A 11 -15.24 15.05 -21.18
N GLU A 12 -16.27 14.27 -20.87
CA GLU A 12 -16.58 13.83 -19.51
C GLU A 12 -15.45 12.94 -18.94
N PHE A 13 -14.88 12.05 -19.76
CA PHE A 13 -13.71 11.26 -19.39
C PHE A 13 -12.48 12.13 -19.08
N LYS A 14 -12.25 13.20 -19.86
CA LYS A 14 -11.16 14.14 -19.62
C LYS A 14 -11.33 14.89 -18.30
N GLU A 15 -12.56 15.30 -17.96
CA GLU A 15 -12.86 15.97 -16.69
C GLU A 15 -12.61 15.04 -15.49
N ILE A 16 -13.04 13.78 -15.58
CA ILE A 16 -12.76 12.75 -14.57
C ILE A 16 -11.24 12.54 -14.41
N MET A 17 -10.50 12.46 -15.52
CA MET A 17 -9.05 12.27 -15.48
C MET A 17 -8.31 13.47 -14.87
N ILE A 18 -8.79 14.71 -15.07
CA ILE A 18 -8.24 15.91 -14.42
C ILE A 18 -8.43 15.81 -12.90
N VAL A 19 -9.64 15.51 -12.44
CA VAL A 19 -9.93 15.36 -11.00
C VAL A 19 -9.06 14.27 -10.37
N ILE A 20 -8.89 13.13 -11.04
CA ILE A 20 -8.00 12.05 -10.58
C ILE A 20 -6.55 12.53 -10.54
N SER A 21 -6.08 13.26 -11.56
CA SER A 21 -4.71 13.76 -11.63
C SER A 21 -4.37 14.78 -10.56
N GLU A 22 -5.37 15.48 -10.01
CA GLU A 22 -5.20 16.42 -8.89
C GLU A 22 -5.28 15.69 -7.54
N THR A 23 -6.24 14.77 -7.40
CA THR A 23 -6.54 14.11 -6.12
C THR A 23 -5.51 13.05 -5.75
N VAL A 24 -5.00 12.30 -6.74
CA VAL A 24 -4.06 11.19 -6.50
C VAL A 24 -2.71 11.69 -5.96
N PRO A 25 -2.05 12.70 -6.55
CA PRO A 25 -0.80 13.22 -6.00
C PRO A 25 -0.98 13.78 -4.58
N GLU A 26 -2.06 14.51 -4.32
CA GLU A 26 -2.33 15.08 -3.00
C GLU A 26 -2.51 14.00 -1.92
N LEU A 27 -3.21 12.90 -2.27
CA LEU A 27 -3.36 11.76 -1.38
C LEU A 27 -2.02 11.08 -1.08
N LEU A 28 -1.18 10.88 -2.09
CA LEU A 28 0.17 10.31 -1.93
C LEU A 28 1.05 11.21 -1.06
N ASP A 29 0.94 12.53 -1.21
CA ASP A 29 1.70 13.50 -0.43
C ASP A 29 1.30 13.47 1.06
N LYS A 30 -0.01 13.34 1.35
CA LYS A 30 -0.54 13.18 2.71
C LYS A 30 -0.09 11.87 3.35
N ILE A 31 -0.16 10.75 2.62
CA ILE A 31 0.34 9.45 3.07
C ILE A 31 1.84 9.54 3.38
N THR A 32 2.62 10.20 2.52
CA THR A 32 4.06 10.39 2.70
C THR A 32 4.38 11.21 3.95
N LYS A 33 3.63 12.28 4.23
CA LYS A 33 3.77 13.08 5.46
C LYS A 33 3.47 12.28 6.72
N VAL A 34 2.33 11.56 6.75
CA VAL A 34 1.94 10.71 7.88
C VAL A 34 2.96 9.61 8.15
N ILE A 35 3.49 9.01 7.09
CA ILE A 35 4.52 7.99 7.18
C ILE A 35 5.84 8.58 7.68
N SER A 36 6.17 9.83 7.36
CA SER A 36 7.43 10.50 7.73
C SER A 36 7.50 10.95 9.20
N ASP A 37 6.34 11.17 9.85
CA ASP A 37 6.26 11.62 11.25
C ASP A 37 6.52 10.49 12.28
N ASN A 38 6.58 9.22 11.84
CA ASN A 38 7.03 8.07 12.63
C ASN A 38 8.19 7.36 11.92
N GLN A 39 9.44 7.66 12.31
CA GLN A 39 10.64 7.20 11.59
C GLN A 39 10.72 5.68 11.33
N GLU A 40 10.15 4.86 12.22
CA GLU A 40 10.11 3.41 12.06
C GLU A 40 9.08 2.97 11.00
N GLY A 41 7.90 3.61 10.99
CA GLY A 41 6.89 3.43 9.94
C GLY A 41 7.38 3.91 8.58
N THR A 42 8.15 5.01 8.54
CA THR A 42 8.80 5.50 7.32
C THR A 42 9.77 4.50 6.73
N LYS A 43 10.64 3.92 7.57
CA LYS A 43 11.64 2.94 7.13
C LYS A 43 10.96 1.67 6.63
N MET A 44 9.94 1.19 7.34
CA MET A 44 9.17 0.02 6.93
C MET A 44 8.44 0.26 5.59
N GLY A 45 7.74 1.40 5.45
CA GLY A 45 7.04 1.76 4.21
C GLY A 45 7.98 1.87 3.01
N LYS A 46 9.16 2.49 3.19
CA LYS A 46 10.20 2.56 2.14
C LYS A 46 10.75 1.18 1.78
N SER A 47 10.95 0.30 2.76
CA SER A 47 11.44 -1.06 2.52
C SER A 47 10.43 -1.90 1.73
N VAL A 48 9.15 -1.82 2.10
CA VAL A 48 8.04 -2.48 1.38
C VAL A 48 7.92 -1.95 -0.05
N ALA A 49 7.98 -0.64 -0.25
CA ALA A 49 7.92 -0.03 -1.58
C ALA A 49 9.11 -0.44 -2.44
N SER A 50 10.33 -0.39 -1.90
CA SER A 50 11.54 -0.79 -2.62
C SER A 50 11.52 -2.27 -3.01
N PHE A 51 11.01 -3.14 -2.14
CA PHE A 51 10.82 -4.56 -2.44
C PHE A 51 9.87 -4.77 -3.63
N TYR A 52 8.69 -4.13 -3.62
CA TYR A 52 7.75 -4.19 -4.73
C TYR A 52 8.36 -3.68 -6.04
N THR A 53 8.99 -2.49 -6.01
CA THR A 53 9.61 -1.88 -7.19
C THR A 53 10.68 -2.78 -7.79
N THR A 54 11.54 -3.39 -6.96
CA THR A 54 12.60 -4.31 -7.42
C THR A 54 12.02 -5.54 -8.13
N LEU A 55 10.92 -6.10 -7.61
CA LEU A 55 10.24 -7.23 -8.27
C LEU A 55 9.71 -6.83 -9.66
N VAL A 56 9.06 -5.67 -9.76
CA VAL A 56 8.55 -5.19 -11.05
C VAL A 56 9.69 -4.89 -12.03
N GLU A 57 10.76 -4.24 -11.58
CA GLU A 57 11.92 -3.89 -12.42
C GLU A 57 12.71 -5.12 -12.89
N SER A 58 12.71 -6.19 -12.10
CA SER A 58 13.28 -7.49 -12.50
C SER A 58 12.41 -8.29 -13.49
N GLY A 59 11.26 -7.73 -13.91
CA GLY A 59 10.39 -8.31 -14.92
C GLY A 59 9.23 -9.14 -14.37
N MET A 60 8.98 -9.11 -13.05
CA MET A 60 7.83 -9.79 -12.47
C MET A 60 6.52 -9.08 -12.83
N PRO A 61 5.45 -9.82 -13.20
CA PRO A 61 4.12 -9.24 -13.41
C PRO A 61 3.64 -8.50 -12.16
N LYS A 62 3.05 -7.32 -12.34
CA LYS A 62 2.62 -6.42 -11.24
C LYS A 62 1.73 -7.13 -10.20
N ASP A 63 0.79 -7.97 -10.65
CA ASP A 63 -0.11 -8.69 -9.75
C ASP A 63 0.62 -9.72 -8.89
N GLN A 64 1.64 -10.38 -9.44
CA GLN A 64 2.47 -11.33 -8.70
C GLN A 64 3.37 -10.61 -7.69
N ALA A 65 3.99 -9.50 -8.11
CA ALA A 65 4.79 -8.64 -7.24
C ALA A 65 3.95 -8.11 -6.08
N PHE A 66 2.74 -7.63 -6.35
CA PHE A 66 1.81 -7.14 -5.33
C PHE A 66 1.45 -8.23 -4.31
N ASN A 67 1.09 -9.43 -4.78
CA ASN A 67 0.75 -10.54 -3.90
C ASN A 67 1.93 -10.97 -3.00
N LEU A 68 3.16 -11.02 -3.55
CA LEU A 68 4.34 -11.34 -2.76
C LEU A 68 4.67 -10.25 -1.73
N THR A 69 4.59 -8.98 -2.10
CA THR A 69 4.78 -7.86 -1.17
C THR A 69 3.72 -7.88 -0.05
N LYS A 70 2.46 -8.15 -0.39
CA LYS A 70 1.38 -8.30 0.61
C LYS A 70 1.67 -9.43 1.60
N ASN A 71 2.08 -10.59 1.10
CA ASN A 71 2.44 -11.74 1.95
C ASN A 71 3.64 -11.43 2.86
N PHE A 72 4.65 -10.74 2.34
CA PHE A 72 5.80 -10.27 3.12
C PHE A 72 5.35 -9.35 4.27
N MET A 73 4.50 -8.37 4.00
CA MET A 73 3.93 -7.49 5.04
C MET A 73 3.11 -8.26 6.09
N SER A 74 2.28 -9.21 5.66
CA SER A 74 1.47 -10.03 6.56
C SER A 74 2.35 -10.89 7.48
N SER A 75 3.43 -11.48 6.97
CA SER A 75 4.37 -12.25 7.79
C SER A 75 5.08 -11.39 8.84
N ALA A 76 5.47 -10.16 8.49
CA ALA A 76 6.08 -9.22 9.42
C ALA A 76 5.09 -8.79 10.53
N SER A 77 3.84 -8.51 10.17
CA SER A 77 2.78 -8.16 11.12
C SER A 77 2.45 -9.32 12.08
N LEU A 78 2.36 -10.56 11.55
CA LEU A 78 2.13 -11.77 12.34
C LEU A 78 3.31 -12.06 13.30
N GLY A 79 4.55 -11.91 12.84
CA GLY A 79 5.74 -12.08 13.67
C GLY A 79 5.78 -11.09 14.84
N GLY A 80 5.43 -9.83 14.58
CA GLY A 80 5.30 -8.80 15.63
C GLY A 80 4.20 -9.12 16.65
N MET A 81 3.04 -9.60 16.17
CA MET A 81 1.93 -10.00 17.04
C MET A 81 2.33 -11.17 17.96
N ILE A 82 2.96 -12.22 17.43
CA ILE A 82 3.41 -13.38 18.21
C ILE A 82 4.46 -12.99 19.26
N ALA A 83 5.43 -12.15 18.89
CA ALA A 83 6.44 -11.65 19.81
C ALA A 83 5.83 -10.82 20.96
N SER A 84 4.84 -9.98 20.64
CA SER A 84 4.12 -9.19 21.65
C SER A 84 3.31 -10.06 22.61
N MET A 85 2.65 -11.12 22.10
CA MET A 85 1.90 -12.07 22.93
C MET A 85 2.81 -12.86 23.87
N GLY A 86 3.94 -13.37 23.38
CA GLY A 86 4.92 -14.08 24.23
C GLY A 86 5.51 -13.20 25.33
N SER A 87 5.76 -11.93 25.03
CA SER A 87 6.28 -10.96 26.01
C SER A 87 5.23 -10.57 27.06
N GLY A 88 3.95 -10.47 26.68
CA GLY A 88 2.85 -10.19 27.60
C GLY A 88 2.54 -11.34 28.57
N ILE A 89 2.72 -12.59 28.14
CA ILE A 89 2.54 -13.78 29.01
C ILE A 89 3.68 -13.87 30.04
N ALA A 90 4.91 -13.51 29.67
CA ALA A 90 6.06 -13.50 30.59
C ALA A 90 5.92 -12.46 31.73
N GLN A 91 5.18 -11.36 31.50
CA GLN A 91 4.99 -10.29 32.50
C GLN A 91 3.84 -10.55 33.51
N GLN A 92 3.01 -11.58 33.31
CA GLN A 92 1.94 -11.96 34.26
C GLN A 92 2.39 -12.95 35.37
N HIS A 93 3.64 -13.37 35.39
CA HIS A 93 4.20 -14.34 36.36
C HIS A 93 5.27 -13.73 37.30
N HIS A 94 5.18 -12.43 37.61
CA HIS A 94 5.96 -11.78 38.67
C HIS A 94 5.06 -11.05 39.67
#